data_AF-A0A512UE87-F1
#
_entry.id   AF-A0A512UE87-F1
#
_cell.length_a   1.000
_cell.length_b   1.000
_cell.length_c   1.000
_cell.angle_alpha   90.00
_cell.angle_beta   90.00
_cell.angle_gamma   90.00
#
_symmetry.space_group_name_H-M   'P 1'
#
loop_
_entity.id
_entity.type
_entity.pdbx_description
1 polymer ?
#
loop_
_entity_poly.entity_id
_entity_poly.type
_entity_poly.pdbx_seq_one_letter_code
_entity_poly.pdbx_strand_id
1 'polypeptide(L)'
;MFQITRLNTSKLVSFQARNFTVAPVLAAKAATTKTKKASPPSPELTAAVKALQKDIKKEKAILDKLKEKIQKTAAIEKEKKGALAEKKRQQKALKPYKKLTPLNIFVKENLKAIGNLVEASQTWTQLTEAEKAPYVQKAEKVNAENLKIFTPKPISPTPAYARFTKEVWVAGETFAESSKAASAKWKALTPKEKDAYAAKPSEWDAYKKAFAAWKDQRIKLYESRL
;
A
#
# COMPACT_ATOMS: atom_id res chain seq x y z
N MET A 1 -14.46 -15.03 21.44
CA MET A 1 -13.20 -14.32 21.76
C MET A 1 -12.06 -15.20 21.24
N PHE A 2 -11.60 -15.00 20.00
CA PHE A 2 -10.59 -15.86 19.38
C PHE A 2 -9.20 -15.22 19.47
N GLN A 3 -8.34 -15.77 20.31
CA GLN A 3 -6.92 -15.41 20.38
C GLN A 3 -6.17 -16.08 19.23
N ILE A 4 -5.66 -15.27 18.31
CA ILE A 4 -4.70 -15.71 17.29
C ILE A 4 -3.32 -15.67 17.95
N THR A 5 -2.81 -16.84 18.35
CA THR A 5 -1.44 -17.01 18.80
C THR A 5 -0.48 -16.76 17.63
N ARG A 6 0.29 -15.67 17.71
CA ARG A 6 1.40 -15.38 16.80
C ARG A 6 2.53 -16.36 17.05
N LEU A 7 2.71 -17.34 16.17
CA LEU A 7 3.89 -18.19 16.16
C LEU A 7 5.13 -17.37 15.77
N ASN A 8 6.07 -17.36 16.70
CA ASN A 8 7.32 -16.64 16.73
C ASN A 8 8.30 -17.27 15.70
N THR A 9 8.51 -16.63 14.54
CA THR A 9 9.41 -17.09 13.48
C THR A 9 10.88 -16.77 13.75
N SER A 10 11.33 -16.85 15.00
CA SER A 10 12.71 -16.57 15.40
C SER A 10 13.61 -17.81 15.53
N LYS A 11 13.10 -19.02 15.28
CA LYS A 11 13.94 -20.21 15.06
C LYS A 11 14.40 -20.27 13.60
N LEU A 12 15.21 -19.29 13.21
CA LEU A 12 16.11 -19.42 12.07
C LEU A 12 17.07 -20.57 12.41
N VAL A 13 16.78 -21.72 11.82
CA VAL A 13 17.67 -22.87 11.75
C VAL A 13 18.98 -22.38 11.12
N SER A 14 20.01 -22.25 11.95
CA SER A 14 21.39 -22.15 11.52
C SER A 14 21.76 -23.45 10.80
N PHE A 15 21.49 -23.49 9.50
CA PHE A 15 21.98 -24.56 8.64
C PHE A 15 23.49 -24.32 8.50
N GLN A 16 24.28 -24.88 9.42
CA GLN A 16 25.71 -25.03 9.25
C GLN A 16 25.92 -25.81 7.96
N ALA A 17 26.34 -25.12 6.91
CA ALA A 17 26.96 -25.74 5.75
C ALA A 17 28.22 -26.45 6.25
N ARG A 18 28.09 -27.74 6.58
CA ARG A 18 29.25 -28.62 6.71
C ARG A 18 29.87 -28.72 5.32
N ASN A 19 30.86 -27.87 5.07
CA ASN A 19 31.82 -28.07 4.00
C ASN A 19 32.51 -29.41 4.27
N PHE A 20 31.96 -30.49 3.70
CA PHE A 20 32.69 -31.74 3.55
C PHE A 20 33.76 -31.49 2.49
N THR A 21 34.93 -31.04 2.95
CA THR A 21 36.19 -31.15 2.20
C THR A 21 36.44 -32.63 1.96
N VAL A 22 36.23 -33.11 0.73
CA VAL A 22 36.48 -34.49 0.29
C VAL A 22 37.98 -34.79 0.11
N ALA A 23 38.84 -34.10 0.86
CA ALA A 23 40.29 -34.28 0.82
C ALA A 23 40.78 -34.15 2.27
N PRO A 24 40.81 -35.23 3.07
CA PRO A 24 41.76 -36.34 2.86
C PRO A 24 41.25 -37.69 3.39
N VAL A 25 40.55 -38.49 2.58
CA VAL A 25 40.31 -39.92 2.90
C VAL A 25 40.85 -40.85 1.80
N LEU A 26 41.40 -40.29 0.72
CA LEU A 26 41.97 -41.04 -0.40
C LEU A 26 43.47 -41.35 -0.27
N ALA A 27 44.08 -41.14 0.90
CA ALA A 27 45.53 -41.34 1.11
C ALA A 27 45.86 -42.42 2.18
N ALA A 28 44.94 -43.34 2.49
CA ALA A 28 45.17 -44.37 3.52
C ALA A 28 44.83 -45.81 3.07
N LYS A 29 44.84 -46.10 1.76
CA LYS A 29 44.83 -47.49 1.23
C LYS A 29 45.70 -47.60 -0.03
N ALA A 30 46.98 -47.32 0.11
CA ALA A 30 48.00 -47.70 -0.85
C ALA A 30 49.00 -48.66 -0.19
N ALA A 31 48.49 -49.78 0.33
CA ALA A 31 49.30 -50.93 0.65
C ALA A 31 48.40 -52.17 0.64
N THR A 32 48.91 -53.21 -0.04
CA THR A 32 48.48 -54.61 -0.02
C THR A 32 47.05 -54.92 -0.47
N THR A 33 46.90 -55.26 -1.76
CA THR A 33 46.28 -56.54 -2.17
C THR A 33 46.40 -56.76 -3.68
N LYS A 34 47.28 -57.68 -4.06
CA LYS A 34 47.16 -58.41 -5.34
C LYS A 34 45.96 -59.35 -5.19
N THR A 35 44.86 -59.07 -5.89
CA THR A 35 43.72 -60.00 -5.98
C THR A 35 43.10 -59.96 -7.38
N LYS A 36 43.32 -61.08 -8.08
CA LYS A 36 42.41 -61.82 -8.97
C LYS A 36 41.43 -61.03 -9.87
N LYS A 37 41.52 -61.35 -11.17
CA LYS A 37 40.51 -61.21 -12.24
C LYS A 37 39.10 -60.92 -11.70
N ALA A 38 38.56 -59.78 -12.13
CA ALA A 38 37.19 -59.37 -11.93
C ALA A 38 36.21 -60.46 -12.37
N SER A 39 35.51 -61.03 -11.37
CA SER A 39 34.26 -61.75 -11.55
C SER A 39 33.19 -60.77 -12.07
N PRO A 40 32.30 -61.17 -13.00
CA PRO A 40 31.21 -60.30 -13.44
C PRO A 40 30.37 -59.86 -12.22
N PRO A 41 29.98 -58.59 -12.14
CA PRO A 41 29.20 -58.09 -11.01
C PRO A 41 27.90 -58.89 -10.90
N SER A 42 27.58 -59.35 -9.68
CA SER A 42 26.35 -60.07 -9.39
C SER A 42 25.14 -59.31 -9.99
N PRO A 43 24.21 -59.99 -10.69
CA PRO A 43 23.09 -59.35 -11.37
C PRO A 43 22.24 -58.49 -10.42
N GLU A 44 22.13 -58.87 -9.14
CA GLU A 44 21.42 -58.11 -8.10
C GLU A 44 22.05 -56.75 -7.79
N LEU A 45 23.38 -56.68 -7.72
CA LEU A 45 24.12 -55.43 -7.49
C LEU A 45 23.98 -54.47 -8.67
N THR A 46 23.99 -54.99 -9.90
CA THR A 46 23.77 -54.17 -11.10
C THR A 46 22.32 -53.67 -11.21
N ALA A 47 21.33 -54.46 -10.74
CA ALA A 47 19.93 -54.06 -10.69
C ALA A 47 19.69 -52.96 -9.63
N ALA A 48 20.28 -53.11 -8.44
CA ALA A 48 20.20 -52.11 -7.36
C ALA A 48 20.84 -50.77 -7.76
N VAL A 49 22.00 -50.79 -8.43
CA VAL A 49 22.65 -49.56 -8.95
C VAL A 49 21.79 -48.88 -10.02
N LYS A 50 21.15 -49.65 -10.91
CA LYS A 50 20.22 -49.09 -11.92
C LYS A 50 18.96 -48.49 -11.28
N ALA A 51 18.45 -49.08 -10.20
CA ALA A 51 17.31 -48.55 -9.45
C ALA A 51 17.67 -47.20 -8.78
N LEU A 52 18.81 -47.15 -8.07
CA LEU A 52 19.31 -45.93 -7.46
C LEU A 52 19.58 -44.82 -8.49
N GLN A 53 20.12 -45.15 -9.66
CA GLN A 53 20.30 -44.19 -10.75
C GLN A 53 18.98 -43.62 -11.27
N LYS A 54 17.91 -44.43 -11.32
CA LYS A 54 16.57 -43.95 -11.70
C LYS A 54 15.99 -43.01 -10.65
N ASP A 55 16.17 -43.33 -9.37
CA ASP A 55 15.67 -42.49 -8.29
C ASP A 55 16.43 -41.17 -8.19
N ILE A 56 17.76 -41.17 -8.36
CA ILE A 56 18.57 -39.95 -8.50
C ILE A 56 18.08 -39.07 -9.67
N LYS A 57 17.69 -39.68 -10.81
CA LYS A 57 17.13 -38.92 -11.94
C LYS A 57 15.78 -38.29 -11.61
N LYS A 58 14.90 -39.00 -10.89
CA LYS A 58 13.62 -38.45 -10.43
C LYS A 58 13.81 -37.31 -9.44
N GLU A 59 14.72 -37.48 -8.47
CA GLU A 59 15.04 -36.45 -7.48
C GLU A 59 15.62 -35.19 -8.13
N LYS A 60 16.52 -35.34 -9.12
CA LYS A 60 17.03 -34.22 -9.91
C LYS A 60 15.90 -33.48 -10.65
N ALA A 61 15.01 -34.20 -11.30
CA ALA A 61 13.86 -33.60 -11.99
C ALA A 61 12.90 -32.87 -11.01
N ILE A 62 12.71 -33.40 -9.80
CA ILE A 62 11.93 -32.72 -8.74
C ILE A 62 12.65 -31.45 -8.28
N LEU A 63 13.97 -31.52 -8.08
CA LEU A 63 14.79 -30.40 -7.66
C LEU A 63 14.78 -29.27 -8.69
N ASP A 64 14.85 -29.59 -9.98
CA ASP A 64 14.76 -28.60 -11.06
C ASP A 64 13.37 -27.96 -11.11
N LYS A 65 12.29 -28.74 -10.96
CA LYS A 65 10.91 -28.21 -10.84
C LYS A 65 10.74 -27.29 -9.63
N LEU A 66 11.37 -27.62 -8.50
CA LEU A 66 11.33 -26.78 -7.30
C LEU A 66 12.11 -25.48 -7.50
N LYS A 67 13.29 -25.53 -8.13
CA LYS A 67 14.07 -24.33 -8.48
C LYS A 67 13.28 -23.38 -9.39
N GLU A 68 12.63 -23.90 -10.43
CA GLU A 68 11.78 -23.09 -11.31
C GLU A 68 10.61 -22.45 -10.56
N LYS A 69 9.95 -23.20 -9.66
CA LYS A 69 8.87 -22.66 -8.82
C LYS A 69 9.37 -21.54 -7.91
N ILE A 70 10.52 -21.72 -7.26
CA ILE A 70 11.13 -20.71 -6.39
C ILE A 70 11.45 -19.44 -7.18
N GLN A 71 12.04 -19.56 -8.37
CA GLN A 71 12.34 -18.42 -9.25
C GLN A 71 11.07 -17.69 -9.68
N LYS A 72 10.02 -18.42 -10.09
CA LYS A 72 8.71 -17.84 -10.44
C LYS A 72 8.09 -17.11 -9.25
N THR A 73 8.09 -17.70 -8.05
CA THR A 73 7.58 -17.04 -6.85
C THR A 73 8.39 -15.80 -6.48
N ALA A 74 9.72 -15.84 -6.60
CA ALA A 74 10.58 -14.69 -6.32
C ALA A 74 10.34 -13.54 -7.31
N ALA A 75 10.13 -13.83 -8.59
CA ALA A 75 9.77 -12.84 -9.60
C ALA A 75 8.42 -12.18 -9.28
N ILE A 76 7.38 -12.98 -8.99
CA ILE A 76 6.05 -12.49 -8.61
C ILE A 76 6.11 -11.64 -7.34
N GLU A 77 6.90 -12.04 -6.33
CA GLU A 77 7.08 -11.24 -5.13
C GLU A 77 7.78 -9.91 -5.38
N LYS A 78 8.79 -9.89 -6.25
CA LYS A 78 9.50 -8.67 -6.63
C LYS A 78 8.56 -7.69 -7.35
N GLU A 79 7.76 -8.19 -8.30
CA GLU A 79 6.74 -7.40 -8.99
C GLU A 79 5.69 -6.86 -8.01
N LYS A 80 5.18 -7.70 -7.11
CA LYS A 80 4.23 -7.27 -6.07
C LYS A 80 4.83 -6.18 -5.19
N LYS A 81 6.09 -6.33 -4.75
CA LYS A 81 6.79 -5.33 -3.95
C LYS A 81 6.97 -4.01 -4.71
N GLY A 82 7.33 -4.06 -5.99
CA GLY A 82 7.42 -2.89 -6.88
C GLY A 82 6.08 -2.18 -7.03
N ALA A 83 5.02 -2.92 -7.36
CA ALA A 83 3.66 -2.40 -7.49
C ALA A 83 3.13 -1.79 -6.17
N LEU A 84 3.44 -2.42 -5.03
CA LEU A 84 3.12 -1.89 -3.70
C LEU A 84 3.86 -0.58 -3.40
N ALA A 85 5.15 -0.49 -3.76
CA ALA A 85 5.94 0.72 -3.58
C ALA A 85 5.40 1.87 -4.44
N GLU A 86 5.06 1.58 -5.70
CA GLU A 86 4.49 2.57 -6.62
C GLU A 86 3.09 3.01 -6.18
N LYS A 87 2.22 2.08 -5.76
CA LYS A 87 0.92 2.41 -5.18
C LYS A 87 1.06 3.29 -3.95
N LYS A 88 2.00 3.00 -3.06
CA LYS A 88 2.30 3.85 -1.88
C LYS A 88 2.80 5.24 -2.29
N ARG A 89 3.64 5.34 -3.33
CA ARG A 89 4.13 6.61 -3.87
C ARG A 89 2.99 7.45 -4.45
N GLN A 90 2.14 6.85 -5.29
CA GLN A 90 0.96 7.51 -5.84
C GLN A 90 0.00 7.95 -4.72
N GLN A 91 -0.25 7.10 -3.71
CA GLN A 91 -1.08 7.47 -2.57
C GLN A 91 -0.52 8.64 -1.77
N LYS A 92 0.81 8.76 -1.62
CA LYS A 92 1.46 9.91 -0.97
C LYS A 92 1.28 11.19 -1.79
N ALA A 93 1.46 11.12 -3.11
CA ALA A 93 1.27 12.26 -4.01
C ALA A 93 -0.18 12.77 -4.02
N LEU A 94 -1.16 11.86 -3.97
CA LEU A 94 -2.58 12.20 -4.04
C LEU A 94 -3.20 12.60 -2.69
N LYS A 95 -2.42 12.71 -1.61
CA LYS A 95 -2.95 13.18 -0.33
C LYS A 95 -3.44 14.63 -0.47
N PRO A 96 -4.62 14.96 0.09
CA PRO A 96 -5.10 16.34 0.12
C PRO A 96 -4.17 17.21 0.97
N TYR A 97 -4.10 18.49 0.62
CA TYR A 97 -3.37 19.47 1.40
C TYR A 97 -4.02 19.61 2.79
N LYS A 98 -3.19 19.50 3.83
CA LYS A 98 -3.60 19.78 5.20
C LYS A 98 -3.36 21.26 5.47
N LYS A 99 -4.45 22.01 5.71
CA LYS A 99 -4.39 23.42 6.08
C LYS A 99 -3.57 23.59 7.36
N LEU A 100 -2.72 24.61 7.38
CA LEU A 100 -2.04 25.05 8.59
C LEU A 100 -3.04 25.75 9.50
N THR A 101 -3.07 25.34 10.76
CA THR A 101 -3.84 26.03 11.79
C THR A 101 -3.07 27.27 12.26
N PRO A 102 -3.76 28.26 12.87
CA PRO A 102 -3.10 29.41 13.47
C PRO A 102 -2.04 29.01 14.51
N LEU A 103 -2.32 27.98 15.31
CA LEU A 103 -1.36 27.38 16.24
C LEU A 103 -0.09 26.88 15.53
N ASN A 104 -0.21 26.25 14.36
CA ASN A 104 0.97 25.78 13.62
C ASN A 104 1.86 26.95 13.16
N ILE A 105 1.26 28.11 12.84
CA ILE A 105 2.01 29.32 12.52
C ILE A 105 2.68 29.86 13.78
N PHE A 106 1.94 29.98 14.88
CA PHE A 106 2.46 30.43 16.17
C PHE A 106 3.66 29.59 16.63
N VAL A 107 3.54 28.25 16.62
CA VAL A 107 4.63 27.35 16.98
C VAL A 107 5.81 27.54 16.04
N LYS A 108 5.61 27.63 14.72
CA LYS A 108 6.72 27.83 13.78
C LYS A 108 7.49 29.13 13.99
N GLU A 109 6.80 30.20 14.36
CA GLU A 109 7.41 31.52 14.60
C GLU A 109 8.06 31.61 16.00
N ASN A 110 7.45 31.00 17.02
CA ASN A 110 7.84 31.20 18.42
C ASN A 110 8.57 30.01 19.07
N LEU A 111 8.67 28.85 18.42
CA LEU A 111 9.34 27.67 19.01
C LEU A 111 10.80 27.92 19.38
N LYS A 112 11.52 28.78 18.63
CA LYS A 112 12.90 29.15 18.97
C LYS A 112 13.00 29.99 20.24
N ALA A 113 12.00 30.83 20.50
CA ALA A 113 11.95 31.69 21.68
C ALA A 113 11.45 30.94 22.91
N ILE A 114 10.48 30.04 22.74
CA ILE A 114 9.86 29.26 23.81
C ILE A 114 10.66 27.98 24.13
N GLY A 115 11.42 27.46 23.16
CA GLY A 115 12.30 26.29 23.32
C GLY A 115 11.58 24.94 23.26
N ASN A 116 10.34 24.85 23.75
CA ASN A 116 9.59 23.58 23.84
C ASN A 116 8.19 23.65 23.22
N LEU A 117 7.73 22.53 22.65
CA LEU A 117 6.43 22.40 22.00
C LEU A 117 5.27 22.42 23.00
N VAL A 118 5.47 21.83 24.18
CA VAL A 118 4.46 21.75 25.24
C VAL A 118 4.15 23.15 25.77
N GLU A 119 5.19 23.92 26.07
CA GLU A 119 5.07 25.31 26.52
C GLU A 119 4.44 26.18 25.43
N ALA A 120 4.82 26.03 24.16
CA ALA A 120 4.20 26.78 23.07
C ALA A 120 2.69 26.51 22.95
N SER A 121 2.24 25.28 23.21
CA SER A 121 0.81 24.96 23.25
C SER A 121 0.10 25.63 24.43
N GLN A 122 0.74 25.69 25.61
CA GLN A 122 0.17 26.33 26.80
C GLN A 122 0.09 27.85 26.61
N THR A 123 1.16 28.47 26.10
CA THR A 123 1.17 29.90 25.76
C THR A 123 0.06 30.22 24.77
N TRP A 124 -0.13 29.41 23.74
CA TRP A 124 -1.23 29.60 22.78
C TRP A 124 -2.62 29.57 23.43
N THR A 125 -2.84 28.71 24.43
CA THR A 125 -4.13 28.69 25.13
C THR A 125 -4.37 29.93 25.98
N GLN A 126 -3.30 30.55 26.48
CA GLN A 126 -3.36 31.76 27.29
C GLN A 126 -3.55 33.04 26.47
N LEU A 127 -3.19 33.02 25.17
CA LEU A 127 -3.40 34.16 24.28
C LEU A 127 -4.89 34.48 24.11
N THR A 128 -5.20 35.77 24.10
CA THR A 128 -6.53 36.31 23.79
C THR A 128 -6.86 36.14 22.30
N GLU A 129 -8.13 36.32 21.94
CA GLU A 129 -8.55 36.26 20.53
C GLU A 129 -7.89 37.36 19.68
N ALA A 130 -7.66 38.55 20.25
CA ALA A 130 -6.98 39.65 19.59
C ALA A 130 -5.52 39.31 19.24
N GLU A 131 -4.80 38.64 20.15
CA GLU A 131 -3.42 38.20 19.91
C GLU A 131 -3.35 37.02 18.93
N LYS A 132 -4.40 36.21 18.85
CA LYS A 132 -4.53 35.11 17.88
C LYS A 132 -4.85 35.61 16.47
N ALA A 133 -5.57 36.72 16.33
CA ALA A 133 -5.98 37.30 15.05
C ALA A 133 -4.87 37.42 13.98
N PRO A 134 -3.66 37.93 14.28
CA PRO A 134 -2.58 38.00 13.28
C PRO A 134 -2.13 36.61 12.79
N TYR A 135 -2.11 35.60 13.68
CA TYR A 135 -1.78 34.22 13.31
C TYR A 135 -2.89 33.57 12.47
N VAL A 136 -4.15 33.92 12.71
CA VAL A 136 -5.29 33.50 11.87
C VAL A 136 -5.13 34.04 10.45
N GLN A 137 -4.92 35.35 10.30
CA GLN A 137 -4.76 35.99 8.99
C GLN A 137 -3.56 35.42 8.22
N LYS A 138 -2.42 35.22 8.91
CA LYS A 138 -1.24 34.57 8.30
C LYS A 138 -1.54 33.15 7.87
N ALA A 139 -2.21 32.35 8.70
CA ALA A 139 -2.57 30.98 8.37
C ALA A 139 -3.49 30.94 7.14
N GLU A 140 -4.49 31.82 7.06
CA GLU A 140 -5.38 31.93 5.90
C GLU A 140 -4.62 32.30 4.63
N LYS A 141 -3.73 33.30 4.68
CA LYS A 141 -2.92 33.72 3.54
C LYS A 141 -2.03 32.57 3.03
N VAL A 142 -1.29 31.93 3.93
CA VAL A 142 -0.41 30.80 3.59
C VAL A 142 -1.22 29.61 3.06
N ASN A 143 -2.40 29.35 3.63
CA ASN A 143 -3.28 28.29 3.14
C ASN A 143 -3.83 28.62 1.75
N ALA A 144 -4.20 29.87 1.47
CA ALA A 144 -4.68 30.30 0.17
C ALA A 144 -3.59 30.17 -0.91
N GLU A 145 -2.35 30.59 -0.61
CA GLU A 145 -1.20 30.41 -1.49
C GLU A 145 -0.90 28.92 -1.75
N ASN A 146 -0.91 28.10 -0.70
CA ASN A 146 -0.67 26.68 -0.85
C ASN A 146 -1.80 25.97 -1.59
N LEU A 147 -3.07 26.37 -1.45
CA LEU A 147 -4.17 25.78 -2.21
C LEU A 147 -4.10 26.06 -3.70
N LYS A 148 -3.44 27.16 -4.12
CA LYS A 148 -3.15 27.42 -5.54
C LYS A 148 -2.18 26.38 -6.12
N ILE A 149 -1.22 25.92 -5.32
CA ILE A 149 -0.23 24.90 -5.71
C ILE A 149 -0.81 23.50 -5.56
N PHE A 150 -1.40 23.22 -4.40
CA PHE A 150 -2.03 21.96 -4.04
C PHE A 150 -3.52 22.03 -4.36
N THR A 151 -3.83 22.02 -5.66
CA THR A 151 -5.21 22.12 -6.13
C THR A 151 -6.08 21.00 -5.53
N PRO A 152 -7.31 21.30 -5.08
CA PRO A 152 -8.20 20.30 -4.52
C PRO A 152 -8.62 19.29 -5.60
N LYS A 153 -8.94 18.07 -5.16
CA LYS A 153 -9.45 17.03 -6.05
C LYS A 153 -10.75 17.52 -6.72
N PRO A 154 -10.90 17.36 -8.05
CA PRO A 154 -12.16 17.65 -8.74
C PRO A 154 -13.33 16.91 -8.09
N ILE A 155 -14.48 17.58 -7.98
CA ILE A 155 -15.69 17.02 -7.39
C ILE A 155 -16.37 16.14 -8.45
N SER A 156 -16.76 14.92 -8.08
CA SER A 156 -17.50 14.02 -8.96
C SER A 156 -18.91 14.57 -9.24
N PRO A 157 -19.50 14.29 -10.42
CA PRO A 157 -20.88 14.67 -10.70
C PRO A 157 -21.82 14.18 -9.60
N THR A 158 -22.69 15.06 -9.13
CA THR A 158 -23.64 14.75 -8.05
C THR A 158 -24.56 13.60 -8.48
N PRO A 159 -24.71 12.53 -7.67
CA PRO A 159 -25.58 11.41 -8.02
C PRO A 159 -27.05 11.85 -8.03
N ALA A 160 -27.89 11.10 -8.75
CA ALA A 160 -29.27 11.50 -9.02
C ALA A 160 -30.08 11.79 -7.75
N TYR A 161 -30.00 10.89 -6.76
CA TYR A 161 -30.69 11.10 -5.48
C TYR A 161 -30.23 12.37 -4.77
N ALA A 162 -28.93 12.70 -4.80
CA ALA A 162 -28.43 13.90 -4.13
C ALA A 162 -28.88 15.20 -4.82
N ARG A 163 -29.06 15.19 -6.15
CA ARG A 163 -29.67 16.31 -6.88
C ARG A 163 -31.12 16.47 -6.48
N PHE A 164 -31.88 15.37 -6.50
CA PHE A 164 -33.28 15.35 -6.07
C PHE A 164 -33.45 15.85 -4.63
N THR A 165 -32.65 15.35 -3.68
CA THR A 165 -32.76 15.78 -2.29
C THR A 165 -32.47 17.27 -2.12
N LYS A 166 -31.61 17.86 -2.96
CA LYS A 166 -31.31 19.30 -2.89
C LYS A 166 -32.52 20.15 -3.29
N GLU A 167 -33.32 19.68 -4.25
CA GLU A 167 -34.52 20.40 -4.71
C GLU A 167 -35.70 20.22 -3.74
N VAL A 168 -35.83 19.04 -3.14
CA VAL A 168 -36.98 18.67 -2.30
C VAL A 168 -36.71 18.92 -0.81
N TRP A 169 -35.51 19.38 -0.44
CA TRP A 169 -35.15 19.63 0.96
C TRP A 169 -36.03 20.72 1.57
N VAL A 170 -36.67 20.41 2.69
CA VAL A 170 -37.46 21.38 3.45
C VAL A 170 -36.59 21.95 4.56
N ALA A 171 -36.40 23.26 4.57
CA ALA A 171 -35.68 23.95 5.63
C ALA A 171 -36.60 24.16 6.85
N GLY A 172 -36.17 23.71 8.04
CA GLY A 172 -36.88 23.95 9.31
C GLY A 172 -37.34 22.69 10.04
N GLU A 173 -37.40 21.54 9.36
CA GLU A 173 -37.66 20.24 9.98
C GLU A 173 -36.38 19.58 10.51
N THR A 174 -36.55 18.60 11.42
CA THR A 174 -35.42 17.79 11.90
C THR A 174 -34.87 16.96 10.74
N PHE A 175 -33.54 16.90 10.61
CA PHE A 175 -32.86 16.15 9.54
C PHE A 175 -33.42 14.73 9.30
N ALA A 176 -33.78 14.03 10.39
CA ALA A 176 -34.34 12.69 10.32
C ALA A 176 -35.71 12.63 9.60
N GLU A 177 -36.56 13.63 9.79
CA GLU A 177 -37.90 13.71 9.20
C GLU A 177 -37.82 14.09 7.72
N SER A 178 -37.06 15.14 7.40
CA SER A 178 -36.87 15.58 6.02
C SER A 178 -36.17 14.52 5.16
N SER A 179 -35.22 13.78 5.73
CA SER A 179 -34.55 12.66 5.03
C SER A 179 -35.50 11.50 4.76
N LYS A 180 -36.36 11.13 5.72
CA LYS A 180 -37.41 10.12 5.53
C LYS A 180 -38.41 10.55 4.45
N ALA A 181 -38.88 11.79 4.51
CA ALA A 181 -39.81 12.35 3.54
C ALA A 181 -39.20 12.39 2.12
N ALA A 182 -37.96 12.84 1.99
CA ALA A 182 -37.25 12.85 0.71
C ALA A 182 -37.04 11.43 0.17
N SER A 183 -36.69 10.45 1.02
CA SER A 183 -36.55 9.07 0.58
C SER A 183 -37.88 8.46 0.11
N ALA A 184 -38.99 8.74 0.80
CA ALA A 184 -40.32 8.28 0.41
C ALA A 184 -40.71 8.84 -0.96
N LYS A 185 -40.51 10.15 -1.17
CA LYS A 185 -40.76 10.82 -2.46
C LYS A 185 -39.88 10.23 -3.57
N TRP A 186 -38.59 10.00 -3.31
CA TRP A 186 -37.69 9.38 -4.30
C TRP A 186 -38.11 7.96 -4.69
N LYS A 187 -38.58 7.16 -3.73
CA LYS A 187 -39.06 5.79 -4.01
C LYS A 187 -40.32 5.80 -4.87
N ALA A 188 -41.21 6.76 -4.66
CA ALA A 188 -42.45 6.93 -5.42
C ALA A 188 -42.21 7.37 -6.88
N LEU A 189 -41.07 8.02 -7.18
CA LEU A 189 -40.73 8.42 -8.54
C LEU A 189 -40.54 7.23 -9.49
N THR A 190 -41.00 7.39 -10.72
CA THR A 190 -40.79 6.46 -11.82
C THR A 190 -39.32 6.46 -12.28
N PRO A 191 -38.86 5.40 -12.98
CA PRO A 191 -37.51 5.36 -13.53
C PRO A 191 -37.19 6.55 -14.46
N LYS A 192 -38.16 6.98 -15.28
CA LYS A 192 -37.99 8.12 -16.19
C LYS A 192 -37.76 9.43 -15.46
N GLU A 193 -38.46 9.67 -14.36
CA GLU A 193 -38.27 10.85 -13.52
C GLU A 193 -36.92 10.80 -12.80
N LYS A 194 -36.49 9.61 -12.37
CA LYS A 194 -35.16 9.41 -11.76
C LYS A 194 -34.03 9.68 -12.76
N ASP A 195 -34.21 9.34 -14.03
CA ASP A 195 -33.24 9.60 -15.10
C ASP A 195 -33.07 11.10 -15.38
N ALA A 196 -34.12 11.92 -15.18
CA ALA A 196 -34.01 13.38 -15.28
C ALA A 196 -33.03 13.96 -14.26
N TYR A 197 -32.90 13.31 -13.09
CA TYR A 197 -31.92 13.67 -12.06
C TYR A 197 -30.54 13.07 -12.29
N ALA A 198 -30.37 12.15 -13.23
CA ALA A 198 -29.07 11.53 -13.49
C ALA A 198 -28.06 12.56 -14.03
N ALA A 199 -26.79 12.37 -13.65
CA ALA A 199 -25.72 13.18 -14.20
C ALA A 199 -25.55 12.87 -15.70
N LYS A 200 -25.46 13.92 -16.52
CA LYS A 200 -25.29 13.78 -17.96
C LYS A 200 -23.97 13.05 -18.27
N PRO A 201 -23.89 12.18 -19.30
CA PRO A 201 -22.64 11.51 -19.68
C PRO A 201 -21.48 12.50 -19.91
N SER A 202 -21.76 13.68 -20.48
CA SER A 202 -20.77 14.74 -20.67
C SER A 202 -20.12 15.23 -19.37
N GLU A 203 -20.85 15.29 -18.26
CA GLU A 203 -20.32 15.73 -16.97
C GLU A 203 -19.34 14.68 -16.40
N TRP A 204 -19.67 13.41 -16.60
CA TRP A 204 -18.79 12.30 -16.22
C TRP A 204 -17.49 12.31 -17.01
N ASP A 205 -17.54 12.56 -18.31
CA ASP A 205 -16.33 12.61 -19.13
C ASP A 205 -15.48 13.84 -18.85
N ALA A 206 -16.10 14.99 -18.59
CA ALA A 206 -15.41 16.17 -18.09
C ALA A 206 -14.71 15.90 -16.75
N TYR A 207 -15.40 15.23 -15.81
CA TYR A 207 -14.81 14.83 -14.53
C TYR A 207 -13.64 13.86 -14.70
N LYS A 208 -13.76 12.83 -15.55
CA LYS A 208 -12.67 11.88 -15.81
C LYS A 208 -11.43 12.58 -16.37
N LYS A 209 -11.62 13.49 -17.33
CA LYS A 209 -10.54 14.31 -17.92
C LYS A 209 -9.89 15.20 -16.86
N ALA A 210 -10.69 15.94 -16.09
CA ALA A 210 -10.21 16.81 -15.02
C ALA A 210 -9.48 16.02 -13.92
N PHE A 211 -9.99 14.84 -13.55
CA PHE A 211 -9.40 13.98 -12.53
C PHE A 211 -8.07 13.37 -13.00
N ALA A 212 -7.97 12.95 -14.27
CA ALA A 212 -6.72 12.48 -14.85
C ALA A 212 -5.66 13.60 -14.88
N ALA A 213 -6.02 14.78 -15.40
CA ALA A 213 -5.12 15.94 -15.42
C ALA A 213 -4.67 16.34 -14.01
N TRP A 214 -5.58 16.35 -13.04
CA TRP A 214 -5.27 16.61 -11.63
C TRP A 214 -4.29 15.57 -11.07
N LYS A 215 -4.51 14.28 -11.34
CA LYS A 215 -3.62 13.19 -10.88
C LYS A 215 -2.20 13.40 -11.41
N ASP A 216 -2.06 13.70 -12.70
CA ASP A 216 -0.76 13.91 -13.34
C ASP A 216 -0.04 15.14 -12.80
N GLN A 217 -0.77 16.25 -12.61
CA GLN A 217 -0.24 17.46 -11.96
C GLN A 217 0.27 17.16 -10.55
N ARG A 218 -0.51 16.41 -9.75
CA ARG A 218 -0.13 16.03 -8.38
C ARG A 218 1.12 15.15 -8.32
N ILE A 219 1.23 14.19 -9.24
CA ILE A 219 2.39 13.32 -9.33
C ILE A 219 3.63 14.12 -9.71
N LYS A 220 3.55 14.96 -10.75
CA LYS A 220 4.65 15.85 -11.16
C LYS A 220 5.10 16.79 -10.04
N LEU A 221 4.15 17.42 -9.33
CA LEU A 221 4.45 18.26 -8.18
C LEU A 221 5.17 17.50 -7.06
N TYR A 222 4.73 16.27 -6.78
CA TYR A 222 5.38 15.42 -5.78
C TYR A 222 6.80 15.03 -6.19
N GLU A 223 7.04 14.78 -7.47
CA GLU A 223 8.37 14.47 -8.03
C GLU A 223 9.31 15.67 -7.99
N SER A 224 8.82 16.87 -8.31
CA SER A 224 9.63 18.10 -8.28
C SER A 224 10.05 18.55 -6.87
N ARG A 225 9.40 18.05 -5.83
CA ARG A 225 9.63 18.44 -4.42
C ARG A 225 10.23 17.33 -3.56
N LEU A 226 10.48 16.14 -4.15
CA LEU A 226 11.30 15.08 -3.56
C LEU A 226 12.78 15.41 -3.75
#